data_AF-A0A2E5TMV1-F1
#
_entry.id   AF-A0A2E5TMV1-F1
#
_cell.length_a   1.000
_cell.length_b   1.000
_cell.length_c   1.000
_cell.angle_alpha   90.00
_cell.angle_beta   90.00
_cell.angle_gamma   90.00
#
_symmetry.space_group_name_H-M   'P 1'
#
loop_
_entity.id
_entity.type
_entity.pdbx_description
1 polymer ?
#
loop_
_entity_poly.entity_id
_entity_poly.type
_entity_poly.pdbx_seq_one_letter_code
_entity_poly.pdbx_strand_id
1 'polypeptide(L)'
;MAISLQRPCPSCKKINTLKIKKQTIYCSSCDFLIHYKCPICDSSLAGEWQSDTNGDFTKCKKCSNEIYLKKIVNLFNNLMKVSHSQACKLCNGPTVYRTQANIGHRCFNFPKCSGQASLFTQKKECLIFLDFETTGLELTKDHIIEIGALKIDPDGFEHTFDTFIKSPIKLPEKIKTITNIDDKMLEHAPEMTEVIEKFHNFIDDATIIAHNADFDVPWLLNEFIKYNLPLKNNTIICTFKWAQLMKEPRSSLSALTKKYKISHLNAHRALADAAVTKELFFIYEDAQTVARPNQSLDDFEKILNKVKLYKLKKEEKAVTQQ
;
A
#
# COMPACT_ATOMS: atom_id res chain seq x y z
N MET A 1 -19.33 11.26 -22.49
CA MET A 1 -20.54 10.39 -22.38
C MET A 1 -20.92 10.26 -20.90
N ALA A 2 -22.08 9.69 -20.53
CA ALA A 2 -22.39 9.43 -19.12
C ALA A 2 -21.62 8.21 -18.62
N ILE A 3 -20.98 8.29 -17.45
CA ILE A 3 -20.19 7.22 -16.83
C ILE A 3 -21.01 6.62 -15.69
N SER A 4 -21.06 5.29 -15.58
CA SER A 4 -21.73 4.62 -14.45
C SER A 4 -20.90 4.71 -13.17
N LEU A 5 -21.55 5.05 -12.06
CA LEU A 5 -20.95 4.98 -10.73
C LEU A 5 -21.23 3.61 -10.12
N GLN A 6 -20.22 2.97 -9.54
CA GLN A 6 -20.29 1.61 -8.98
C GLN A 6 -20.87 1.62 -7.56
N ARG A 7 -22.02 2.26 -7.38
CA ARG A 7 -22.63 2.50 -6.05
C ARG A 7 -24.15 2.45 -6.08
N PRO A 8 -24.79 2.08 -4.96
CA PRO A 8 -26.23 2.18 -4.83
C PRO A 8 -26.67 3.65 -4.82
N CYS A 9 -27.82 3.93 -5.43
CA CYS A 9 -28.44 5.25 -5.36
C CYS A 9 -28.74 5.64 -3.90
N PRO A 10 -28.42 6.87 -3.43
CA PRO A 10 -28.73 7.29 -2.07
C PRO A 10 -30.24 7.29 -1.77
N SER A 11 -31.06 7.57 -2.78
CA SER A 11 -32.53 7.62 -2.69
C SER A 11 -33.13 6.21 -2.78
N CYS A 12 -33.01 5.51 -3.91
CA CYS A 12 -33.71 4.23 -4.14
C CYS A 12 -32.90 2.97 -3.82
N LYS A 13 -31.65 3.09 -3.35
CA LYS A 13 -30.72 2.00 -2.99
C LYS A 13 -30.36 1.00 -4.10
N LYS A 14 -30.92 1.13 -5.31
CA LYS A 14 -30.59 0.27 -6.46
C LYS A 14 -29.14 0.46 -6.93
N ILE A 15 -28.41 -0.64 -7.09
CA ILE A 15 -27.03 -0.69 -7.62
C ILE A 15 -27.06 -0.46 -9.13
N ASN A 16 -25.96 0.06 -9.72
CA ASN A 16 -25.79 0.29 -11.16
C ASN A 16 -26.77 1.28 -11.81
N THR A 17 -27.44 2.10 -11.00
CA THR A 17 -28.40 3.11 -11.49
C THR A 17 -27.83 4.53 -11.50
N LEU A 18 -26.75 4.78 -10.76
CA LEU A 18 -26.12 6.10 -10.72
C LEU A 18 -25.25 6.34 -11.94
N LYS A 19 -25.41 7.50 -12.55
CA LYS A 19 -24.62 7.97 -13.68
C LYS A 19 -24.09 9.37 -13.39
N ILE A 20 -22.89 9.66 -13.88
CA ILE A 20 -22.28 10.98 -13.87
C ILE A 20 -22.05 11.47 -15.29
N LYS A 21 -22.46 12.70 -15.58
CA LYS A 21 -22.25 13.35 -16.87
C LYS A 21 -21.95 14.82 -16.60
N LYS A 22 -20.75 15.28 -16.99
CA LYS A 22 -20.28 16.63 -16.67
C LYS A 22 -20.45 16.88 -15.16
N GLN A 23 -20.98 18.03 -14.74
CA GLN A 23 -21.17 18.41 -13.33
C GLN A 23 -22.35 17.71 -12.61
N THR A 24 -23.06 16.79 -13.26
CA THR A 24 -24.33 16.25 -12.75
C THR A 24 -24.20 14.76 -12.46
N ILE A 25 -24.67 14.36 -11.27
CA ILE A 25 -24.87 12.96 -10.90
C ILE A 25 -26.37 12.74 -10.77
N TYR A 26 -26.87 11.71 -11.44
CA TYR A 26 -28.28 11.39 -11.47
C TYR A 26 -28.52 9.87 -11.42
N CYS A 27 -29.69 9.47 -10.94
CA CYS A 27 -30.13 8.08 -10.96
C CYS A 27 -31.00 7.82 -12.20
N SER A 28 -30.77 6.72 -12.91
CA SER A 28 -31.63 6.30 -14.02
C SER A 28 -32.91 5.58 -13.58
N SER A 29 -33.20 5.51 -12.28
CA SER A 29 -34.31 4.73 -11.72
C SER A 29 -35.14 5.46 -10.66
N CYS A 30 -34.81 6.72 -10.35
CA CYS A 30 -35.60 7.61 -9.49
C CYS A 30 -35.17 9.06 -9.73
N ASP A 31 -35.83 10.03 -9.09
CA ASP A 31 -35.59 11.47 -9.29
C ASP A 31 -34.36 12.03 -8.57
N PHE A 32 -33.44 11.16 -8.14
CA PHE A 32 -32.19 11.61 -7.52
C PHE A 32 -31.32 12.34 -8.55
N LEU A 33 -31.03 13.61 -8.27
CA LEU A 33 -30.15 14.47 -9.06
C LEU A 33 -29.40 15.43 -8.15
N ILE A 34 -28.08 15.54 -8.35
CA ILE A 34 -27.23 16.51 -7.67
C ILE A 34 -26.23 17.13 -8.64
N HIS A 35 -25.83 18.38 -8.34
CA HIS A 35 -24.69 19.03 -8.98
C HIS A 35 -23.55 19.12 -8.00
N TYR A 36 -22.40 18.54 -8.34
CA TYR A 36 -21.21 18.64 -7.49
C TYR A 36 -20.44 19.93 -7.77
N LYS A 37 -19.77 20.46 -6.75
CA LYS A 37 -18.95 21.68 -6.85
C LYS A 37 -17.49 21.36 -7.15
N CYS A 38 -16.70 22.40 -7.39
CA CYS A 38 -15.25 22.28 -7.58
C CYS A 38 -14.62 21.69 -6.31
N PRO A 39 -13.95 20.53 -6.40
CA PRO A 39 -13.34 19.88 -5.22
C PRO A 39 -12.09 20.60 -4.69
N ILE A 40 -11.68 21.72 -5.31
CA ILE A 40 -10.51 22.49 -4.89
C ILE A 40 -10.90 23.74 -4.09
N CYS A 41 -12.00 24.41 -4.46
CA CYS A 41 -12.35 25.72 -3.92
C CYS A 41 -13.84 25.88 -3.60
N ASP A 42 -14.59 24.78 -3.63
CA ASP A 42 -16.04 24.67 -3.38
C ASP A 42 -16.94 25.61 -4.21
N SER A 43 -16.46 26.11 -5.35
CA SER A 43 -17.29 26.94 -6.24
C SER A 43 -18.10 26.10 -7.23
N SER A 44 -19.17 26.68 -7.77
CA SER A 44 -19.93 26.06 -8.87
C SER A 44 -19.04 25.78 -10.09
N LEU A 45 -19.21 24.61 -10.70
CA LEU A 45 -18.53 24.21 -11.95
C LEU A 45 -19.41 24.55 -13.15
N ALA A 46 -19.69 25.84 -13.39
CA ALA A 46 -20.52 26.28 -14.52
C ALA A 46 -19.70 26.52 -15.82
N GLY A 47 -18.69 25.68 -16.05
CA GLY A 47 -17.74 25.82 -17.16
C GLY A 47 -18.08 24.94 -18.36
N GLU A 48 -17.49 25.28 -19.50
CA GLU A 48 -17.46 24.38 -20.65
C GLU A 48 -16.64 23.14 -20.31
N TRP A 49 -17.08 22.00 -20.85
CA TRP A 49 -16.41 20.71 -20.69
C TRP A 49 -15.68 20.39 -21.98
N GLN A 50 -14.40 20.03 -21.85
CA GLN A 50 -13.48 19.67 -22.92
C GLN A 50 -13.03 18.21 -22.71
N SER A 51 -12.36 17.64 -23.70
CA SER A 51 -11.83 16.27 -23.62
C SER A 51 -10.40 16.24 -24.17
N ASP A 52 -9.51 15.52 -23.48
CA ASP A 52 -8.13 15.26 -23.91
C ASP A 52 -7.84 13.74 -23.84
N THR A 53 -6.56 13.36 -23.91
CA THR A 53 -6.11 11.96 -23.75
C THR A 53 -6.39 11.37 -22.36
N ASN A 54 -6.60 12.21 -21.34
CA ASN A 54 -6.91 11.82 -19.96
C ASN A 54 -8.43 11.80 -19.68
N GLY A 55 -9.26 12.22 -20.64
CA GLY A 55 -10.72 12.15 -20.62
C GLY A 55 -11.41 13.51 -20.51
N ASP A 56 -12.70 13.50 -20.15
CA ASP A 56 -13.51 14.72 -20.01
C ASP A 56 -13.03 15.55 -18.81
N PHE A 57 -12.83 16.86 -18.99
CA PHE A 57 -12.44 17.79 -17.94
C PHE A 57 -13.10 19.17 -18.09
N THR A 58 -13.05 19.98 -17.04
CA THR A 58 -13.45 21.40 -17.08
C THR A 58 -12.47 22.25 -16.27
N LYS A 59 -12.27 23.51 -16.69
CA LYS A 59 -11.45 24.47 -15.96
C LYS A 59 -12.32 25.28 -15.01
N CYS A 60 -12.03 25.21 -13.71
CA CYS A 60 -12.79 25.96 -12.72
C CYS A 60 -12.57 27.47 -12.88
N LYS A 61 -13.65 28.25 -13.03
CA LYS A 61 -13.56 29.72 -13.20
C LYS A 61 -12.97 30.45 -11.99
N LYS A 62 -13.08 29.90 -10.79
CA LYS A 62 -12.60 30.54 -9.55
C LYS A 62 -11.13 30.26 -9.26
N CYS A 63 -10.71 28.98 -9.30
CA CYS A 63 -9.34 28.59 -8.94
C CYS A 63 -8.46 28.26 -10.15
N SER A 64 -8.97 28.38 -11.38
CA SER A 64 -8.26 28.11 -12.64
C SER A 64 -7.70 26.68 -12.79
N ASN A 65 -8.00 25.78 -11.86
CA ASN A 65 -7.55 24.39 -11.91
C ASN A 65 -8.42 23.56 -12.87
N GLU A 66 -7.79 22.60 -13.53
CA GLU A 66 -8.44 21.58 -14.34
C GLU A 66 -9.01 20.47 -13.46
N ILE A 67 -10.30 20.18 -13.64
CA ILE A 67 -11.03 19.15 -12.92
C ILE A 67 -11.43 18.06 -13.90
N TYR A 68 -10.73 16.93 -13.84
CA TYR A 68 -10.99 15.76 -14.68
C TYR A 68 -12.15 14.93 -14.12
N LEU A 69 -13.10 14.54 -14.99
CA LEU A 69 -14.27 13.74 -14.64
C LEU A 69 -13.88 12.39 -14.05
N LYS A 70 -12.81 11.75 -14.57
CA LYS A 70 -12.26 10.50 -14.03
C LYS A 70 -11.94 10.62 -12.53
N LYS A 71 -11.36 11.74 -12.12
CA LYS A 71 -11.04 12.01 -10.70
C LYS A 71 -12.29 12.16 -9.84
N ILE A 72 -13.36 12.75 -10.39
CA ILE A 72 -14.64 12.86 -9.70
C ILE A 72 -15.33 11.48 -9.59
N VAL A 73 -15.41 10.72 -10.69
CA VAL A 73 -15.92 9.33 -10.68
C VAL A 73 -15.24 8.52 -9.58
N ASN A 74 -13.92 8.63 -9.50
CA ASN A 74 -13.08 8.01 -8.50
C ASN A 74 -13.41 8.44 -7.06
N LEU A 75 -13.58 9.74 -6.80
CA LEU A 75 -14.03 10.25 -5.49
C LEU A 75 -15.32 9.57 -5.05
N PHE A 76 -16.31 9.51 -5.95
CA PHE A 76 -17.62 8.96 -5.64
C PHE A 76 -17.56 7.45 -5.43
N ASN A 77 -16.93 6.70 -6.33
CA ASN A 77 -16.79 5.24 -6.25
C ASN A 77 -16.05 4.82 -4.98
N ASN A 78 -15.03 5.57 -4.57
CA ASN A 78 -14.19 5.28 -3.41
C ASN A 78 -14.65 5.95 -2.10
N LEU A 79 -15.89 6.43 -2.00
CA LEU A 79 -16.44 6.97 -0.74
C LEU A 79 -15.64 8.16 -0.17
N MET A 80 -14.91 8.87 -1.03
CA MET A 80 -14.02 9.94 -0.64
C MET A 80 -14.81 11.24 -0.43
N LYS A 81 -14.49 11.96 0.65
CA LYS A 81 -14.93 13.34 0.89
C LYS A 81 -13.75 14.28 0.76
N VAL A 82 -14.00 15.45 0.19
CA VAL A 82 -13.04 16.55 0.18
C VAL A 82 -13.14 17.32 1.48
N SER A 83 -12.00 17.56 2.12
CA SER A 83 -11.85 18.47 3.25
C SER A 83 -11.09 19.72 2.82
N HIS A 84 -11.73 20.87 3.02
CA HIS A 84 -11.12 22.19 2.85
C HIS A 84 -10.61 22.76 4.18
N SER A 85 -11.03 22.20 5.32
CA SER A 85 -10.60 22.62 6.67
C SER A 85 -9.24 22.04 7.06
N GLN A 86 -8.86 20.89 6.49
CA GLN A 86 -7.59 20.23 6.78
C GLN A 86 -6.72 20.27 5.52
N ALA A 87 -5.85 21.27 5.45
CA ALA A 87 -4.99 21.49 4.28
C ALA A 87 -3.84 20.47 4.22
N CYS A 88 -3.41 20.14 3.01
CA CYS A 88 -2.22 19.35 2.78
C CYS A 88 -0.99 20.10 3.28
N LYS A 89 -0.16 19.45 4.10
CA LYS A 89 1.07 20.06 4.65
C LYS A 89 2.11 20.46 3.59
N LEU A 90 2.01 19.94 2.35
CA LEU A 90 2.98 20.16 1.28
C LEU A 90 2.56 21.28 0.31
N CYS A 91 1.32 21.24 -0.21
CA CYS A 91 0.85 22.25 -1.18
C CYS A 91 -0.17 23.22 -0.62
N ASN A 92 -0.55 23.09 0.65
CA ASN A 92 -1.63 23.85 1.29
C ASN A 92 -3.00 23.74 0.59
N GLY A 93 -3.16 22.76 -0.30
CA GLY A 93 -4.42 22.47 -0.99
C GLY A 93 -5.38 21.63 -0.14
N PRO A 94 -6.61 21.41 -0.61
CA PRO A 94 -7.56 20.57 0.11
C PRO A 94 -7.08 19.13 0.18
N THR A 95 -7.61 18.40 1.16
CA THR A 95 -7.35 16.98 1.33
C THR A 95 -8.60 16.17 1.05
N VAL A 96 -8.44 14.85 1.00
CA VAL A 96 -9.50 13.87 0.88
C VAL A 96 -9.35 12.81 1.94
N TYR A 97 -10.47 12.26 2.37
CA TYR A 97 -10.53 11.23 3.38
C TYR A 97 -11.78 10.37 3.14
N ARG A 98 -11.82 9.16 3.71
CA ARG A 98 -13.04 8.34 3.75
C ARG A 98 -13.69 8.54 5.11
N THR A 99 -14.98 8.88 5.15
CA THR A 99 -15.68 9.06 6.44
C THR A 99 -15.86 7.79 7.24
N GLN A 100 -15.80 6.65 6.55
CA GLN A 100 -15.95 5.32 7.13
C GLN A 100 -14.66 4.52 6.90
N ALA A 101 -13.50 5.16 6.98
CA ALA A 101 -12.23 4.46 7.05
C ALA A 101 -11.22 5.28 7.85
N ASN A 102 -10.29 4.61 8.51
CA ASN A 102 -9.21 5.27 9.26
C ASN A 102 -8.03 5.69 8.36
N ILE A 103 -8.31 5.97 7.09
CA ILE A 103 -7.29 6.48 6.19
C ILE A 103 -7.26 7.99 6.37
N GLY A 104 -6.24 8.46 7.10
CA GLY A 104 -6.05 9.88 7.36
C GLY A 104 -6.09 10.74 6.09
N HIS A 105 -6.17 12.05 6.26
CA HIS A 105 -6.31 12.99 5.15
C HIS A 105 -5.14 12.87 4.14
N ARG A 106 -5.46 12.86 2.84
CA ARG A 106 -4.51 12.81 1.73
C ARG A 106 -4.70 13.99 0.78
N CYS A 107 -3.65 14.48 0.15
CA CYS A 107 -3.72 15.64 -0.72
C CYS A 107 -4.66 15.42 -1.91
N PHE A 108 -5.60 16.35 -2.14
CA PHE A 108 -6.45 16.31 -3.34
C PHE A 108 -5.63 16.50 -4.63
N ASN A 109 -4.57 17.33 -4.59
CA ASN A 109 -3.77 17.68 -5.77
C ASN A 109 -2.71 16.63 -6.15
N PHE A 110 -2.70 15.47 -5.50
CA PHE A 110 -1.86 14.35 -5.91
C PHE A 110 -2.17 13.90 -7.37
N PRO A 111 -1.18 13.48 -8.20
CA PRO A 111 0.27 13.37 -7.96
C PRO A 111 1.08 14.67 -8.10
N LYS A 112 0.44 15.78 -8.49
CA LYS A 112 1.13 17.08 -8.69
C LYS A 112 1.69 17.66 -7.39
N CYS A 113 1.16 17.24 -6.24
CA CYS A 113 1.69 17.52 -4.92
C CYS A 113 2.52 16.33 -4.44
N SER A 114 3.84 16.51 -4.40
CA SER A 114 4.85 15.47 -4.20
C SER A 114 4.96 14.97 -2.76
N GLY A 115 3.95 14.27 -2.22
CA GLY A 115 4.21 13.39 -1.07
C GLY A 115 3.09 12.78 -0.27
N GLN A 116 1.94 12.55 -0.89
CA GLN A 116 0.88 11.75 -0.26
C GLN A 116 0.16 10.95 -1.31
N ALA A 117 0.23 9.63 -1.21
CA ALA A 117 -0.35 8.71 -2.15
C ALA A 117 -1.90 8.84 -2.17
N SER A 118 -2.55 8.84 -3.33
CA SER A 118 -4.00 9.05 -3.36
C SER A 118 -4.80 7.75 -3.32
N LEU A 119 -5.94 7.83 -2.65
CA LEU A 119 -6.93 6.76 -2.58
C LEU A 119 -7.86 6.72 -3.80
N PHE A 120 -7.62 7.57 -4.81
CA PHE A 120 -8.59 7.83 -5.86
C PHE A 120 -8.74 6.65 -6.82
N THR A 121 -7.71 5.86 -7.06
CA THR A 121 -7.69 4.89 -8.18
C THR A 121 -7.88 3.43 -7.77
N GLN A 122 -7.95 3.12 -6.47
CA GLN A 122 -7.91 1.75 -5.99
C GLN A 122 -9.16 0.94 -6.37
N LYS A 123 -8.91 -0.24 -6.90
CA LYS A 123 -9.90 -1.34 -6.93
C LYS A 123 -10.11 -1.81 -5.49
N LYS A 124 -11.33 -2.22 -5.13
CA LYS A 124 -11.57 -2.90 -3.85
C LYS A 124 -10.81 -4.21 -3.84
N GLU A 125 -9.71 -4.26 -3.11
CA GLU A 125 -8.87 -5.42 -2.90
C GLU A 125 -8.27 -5.32 -1.49
N CYS A 126 -7.89 -6.45 -0.91
CA CYS A 126 -7.15 -6.44 0.34
C CYS A 126 -5.66 -6.31 0.05
N LEU A 127 -5.02 -5.30 0.62
CA LEU A 127 -3.59 -5.04 0.44
C LEU A 127 -2.88 -5.22 1.78
N ILE A 128 -1.70 -5.82 1.80
CA ILE A 128 -0.84 -5.85 2.97
C ILE A 128 0.56 -5.40 2.60
N PHE A 129 1.03 -4.37 3.30
CA PHE A 129 2.38 -3.85 3.19
C PHE A 129 3.20 -4.46 4.32
N LEU A 130 4.31 -5.11 4.00
CA LEU A 130 5.14 -5.78 5.00
C LEU A 130 6.59 -5.32 4.92
N ASP A 131 7.26 -5.46 6.05
CA ASP A 131 8.69 -5.32 6.23
C ASP A 131 9.11 -6.19 7.44
N PHE A 132 10.32 -6.73 7.41
CA PHE A 132 10.90 -7.46 8.54
C PHE A 132 12.26 -6.88 8.92
N GLU A 133 12.48 -6.75 10.23
CA GLU A 133 13.85 -6.64 10.75
C GLU A 133 14.36 -8.00 11.17
N THR A 134 15.63 -8.26 10.91
CA THR A 134 16.26 -9.58 11.06
C THR A 134 17.63 -9.47 11.71
N THR A 135 18.15 -10.57 12.27
CA THR A 135 19.50 -10.63 12.83
C THR A 135 20.61 -10.61 11.77
N GLY A 136 20.26 -10.70 10.48
CA GLY A 136 21.17 -10.78 9.35
C GLY A 136 20.44 -11.15 8.04
N LEU A 137 21.18 -11.45 6.99
CA LEU A 137 20.62 -11.60 5.63
C LEU A 137 20.39 -13.06 5.21
N GLU A 138 20.82 -14.04 6.00
CA GLU A 138 20.86 -15.44 5.61
C GLU A 138 19.73 -16.26 6.27
N LEU A 139 18.69 -16.62 5.49
CA LEU A 139 17.56 -17.47 5.91
C LEU A 139 17.95 -18.78 6.60
N THR A 140 19.19 -19.24 6.42
CA THR A 140 19.65 -20.50 7.00
C THR A 140 20.08 -20.41 8.45
N LYS A 141 20.46 -19.22 8.92
CA LYS A 141 21.06 -19.02 10.25
C LYS A 141 20.54 -17.78 10.99
N ASP A 142 20.00 -16.81 10.28
CA ASP A 142 19.48 -15.58 10.85
C ASP A 142 17.99 -15.73 11.19
N HIS A 143 17.45 -14.79 11.96
CA HIS A 143 16.11 -14.85 12.53
C HIS A 143 15.37 -13.51 12.35
N ILE A 144 14.05 -13.56 12.18
CA ILE A 144 13.17 -12.39 12.26
C ILE A 144 13.13 -11.90 13.71
N ILE A 145 13.24 -10.59 13.92
CA ILE A 145 13.21 -9.93 15.24
C ILE A 145 12.14 -8.85 15.34
N GLU A 146 11.59 -8.38 14.21
CA GLU A 146 10.42 -7.49 14.18
C GLU A 146 9.56 -7.84 12.97
N ILE A 147 8.24 -7.88 13.18
CA ILE A 147 7.24 -7.99 12.12
C ILE A 147 6.46 -6.68 12.08
N GLY A 148 6.57 -5.98 10.96
CA GLY A 148 5.79 -4.79 10.68
C GLY A 148 4.90 -5.02 9.46
N ALA A 149 3.59 -4.95 9.65
CA ALA A 149 2.65 -5.02 8.55
C ALA A 149 1.49 -4.04 8.71
N LEU A 150 1.09 -3.46 7.59
CA LEU A 150 -0.08 -2.60 7.47
C LEU A 150 -1.03 -3.21 6.43
N LYS A 151 -2.23 -3.58 6.86
CA LYS A 151 -3.29 -4.13 5.99
C LYS A 151 -4.32 -3.06 5.70
N ILE A 152 -4.71 -2.93 4.43
CA ILE A 152 -5.87 -2.15 3.98
C ILE A 152 -6.91 -3.15 3.52
N ASP A 153 -8.06 -3.19 4.20
CA ASP A 153 -9.17 -4.03 3.79
C ASP A 153 -9.92 -3.45 2.57
N PRO A 154 -10.82 -4.23 1.92
CA PRO A 154 -11.55 -3.76 0.74
C PRO A 154 -12.44 -2.52 0.96
N ASP A 155 -12.76 -2.18 2.21
CA ASP A 155 -13.50 -0.97 2.57
C ASP A 155 -12.57 0.21 2.88
N GLY A 156 -11.29 -0.08 3.08
CA GLY A 156 -10.21 0.87 3.24
C GLY A 156 -9.75 1.04 4.68
N PHE A 157 -10.22 0.26 5.65
CA PHE A 157 -9.69 0.41 7.00
C PHE A 157 -8.26 -0.09 7.05
N GLU A 158 -7.41 0.73 7.67
CA GLU A 158 -6.04 0.35 7.99
C GLU A 158 -6.03 -0.46 9.29
N HIS A 159 -5.40 -1.61 9.24
CA HIS A 159 -5.11 -2.48 10.38
C HIS A 159 -3.59 -2.67 10.44
N THR A 160 -3.04 -2.79 11.63
CA THR A 160 -1.58 -2.95 11.81
C THR A 160 -1.27 -4.23 12.57
N PHE A 161 -0.18 -4.88 12.18
CA PHE A 161 0.46 -5.96 12.91
C PHE A 161 1.89 -5.52 13.19
N ASP A 162 2.21 -5.27 14.45
CA ASP A 162 3.49 -4.71 14.87
C ASP A 162 3.94 -5.42 16.14
N THR A 163 4.99 -6.23 16.03
CA THR A 163 5.50 -6.99 17.16
C THR A 163 6.98 -7.29 16.99
N PHE A 164 7.71 -7.21 18.10
CA PHE A 164 9.00 -7.84 18.20
C PHE A 164 8.84 -9.36 18.28
N ILE A 165 9.90 -10.06 17.88
CA ILE A 165 10.05 -11.50 18.04
C ILE A 165 11.31 -11.75 18.85
N LYS A 166 11.20 -12.63 19.84
CA LYS A 166 12.34 -13.00 20.67
C LYS A 166 13.46 -13.58 19.81
N SER A 167 14.67 -13.05 19.97
CA SER A 167 15.84 -13.57 19.25
C SER A 167 16.44 -14.77 19.98
N PRO A 168 16.76 -15.88 19.29
CA PRO A 168 17.47 -17.01 19.88
C PRO A 168 18.98 -16.76 20.00
N ILE A 169 19.47 -15.63 19.47
CA ILE A 169 20.88 -15.24 19.49
C ILE A 169 21.02 -13.81 19.98
N LYS A 170 22.22 -13.45 20.46
CA LYS A 170 22.54 -12.05 20.76
C LYS A 170 22.62 -11.25 19.47
N LEU A 171 22.00 -10.06 19.46
CA LEU A 171 21.99 -9.21 18.27
C LEU A 171 23.41 -8.70 17.95
N PRO A 172 23.87 -8.83 16.69
CA PRO A 172 25.10 -8.19 16.24
C PRO A 172 24.99 -6.67 16.39
N GLU A 173 26.05 -6.00 16.86
CA GLU A 173 26.06 -4.53 17.08
C GLU A 173 25.71 -3.74 15.81
N LYS A 174 26.08 -4.27 14.64
CA LYS A 174 25.70 -3.69 13.35
C LYS A 174 24.18 -3.64 13.15
N ILE A 175 23.46 -4.69 13.54
CA ILE A 175 21.99 -4.73 13.42
C ILE A 175 21.37 -3.72 14.38
N LYS A 176 21.82 -3.70 15.65
CA LYS A 176 21.34 -2.71 16.64
C LYS A 176 21.50 -1.28 16.15
N THR A 177 22.62 -0.97 15.51
CA THR A 177 22.90 0.37 14.97
C THR A 177 21.97 0.74 13.81
N ILE A 178 21.61 -0.23 12.99
CA ILE A 178 20.74 0.02 11.82
C ILE A 178 19.29 0.15 12.26
N THR A 179 18.79 -0.79 13.06
CA THR A 179 17.36 -0.93 13.39
C THR A 179 16.95 -0.19 14.67
N ASN A 180 17.93 0.22 15.49
CA ASN A 180 17.71 0.72 16.85
C ASN A 180 16.95 -0.27 17.75
N ILE A 181 17.04 -1.57 17.45
CA ILE A 181 16.53 -2.66 18.30
C ILE A 181 17.68 -3.20 19.13
N ASP A 182 17.52 -3.29 20.46
CA ASP A 182 18.50 -3.89 21.35
C ASP A 182 18.03 -5.24 21.92
N ASP A 183 18.95 -5.97 22.57
CA ASP A 183 18.63 -7.29 23.15
C ASP A 183 17.53 -7.20 24.24
N LYS A 184 17.41 -6.06 24.94
CA LYS A 184 16.43 -5.87 26.03
C LYS A 184 15.01 -5.76 25.49
N MET A 185 14.84 -5.11 24.33
CA MET A 185 13.55 -5.04 23.63
C MET A 185 13.04 -6.42 23.21
N LEU A 186 13.95 -7.36 22.95
CA LEU A 186 13.61 -8.71 22.49
C LEU A 186 13.52 -9.74 23.62
N GLU A 187 14.10 -9.47 24.80
CA GLU A 187 14.15 -10.41 25.94
C GLU A 187 12.77 -10.92 26.37
N HIS A 188 11.77 -10.04 26.33
CA HIS A 188 10.38 -10.33 26.71
C HIS A 188 9.41 -10.32 25.51
N ALA A 189 9.94 -10.27 24.29
CA ALA A 189 9.13 -10.40 23.09
C ALA A 189 8.57 -11.83 22.99
N PRO A 190 7.41 -12.03 22.32
CA PRO A 190 6.86 -13.36 22.09
C PRO A 190 7.78 -14.20 21.18
N GLU A 191 7.72 -15.51 21.34
CA GLU A 191 8.33 -16.46 20.41
C GLU A 191 7.56 -16.45 19.07
N MET A 192 8.23 -16.81 17.97
CA MET A 192 7.58 -16.89 16.66
C MET A 192 6.35 -17.82 16.65
N THR A 193 6.42 -18.92 17.41
CA THR A 193 5.32 -19.89 17.61
C THR A 193 4.03 -19.25 18.15
N GLU A 194 4.12 -18.19 18.94
CA GLU A 194 2.97 -17.53 19.57
C GLU A 194 2.27 -16.53 18.64
N VAL A 195 2.96 -16.13 17.57
CA VAL A 195 2.58 -15.01 16.71
C VAL A 195 2.20 -15.48 15.31
N ILE A 196 2.85 -16.53 14.80
CA ILE A 196 2.81 -16.88 13.38
C ILE A 196 1.41 -17.21 12.85
N GLU A 197 0.57 -17.90 13.63
CA GLU A 197 -0.81 -18.20 13.23
C GLU A 197 -1.67 -16.94 13.15
N LYS A 198 -1.49 -16.01 14.10
CA LYS A 198 -2.18 -14.72 14.08
C LYS A 198 -1.74 -13.90 12.88
N PHE A 199 -0.46 -13.93 12.56
CA PHE A 199 0.09 -13.21 11.41
C PHE A 199 -0.36 -13.81 10.07
N HIS A 200 -0.42 -15.14 9.96
CA HIS A 200 -0.99 -15.85 8.80
C HIS A 200 -2.46 -15.46 8.57
N ASN A 201 -3.27 -15.49 9.62
CA ASN A 201 -4.67 -15.05 9.56
C ASN A 201 -4.79 -13.54 9.24
N PHE A 202 -3.83 -12.73 9.69
CA PHE A 202 -3.77 -11.32 9.36
C PHE A 202 -3.49 -11.09 7.88
N ILE A 203 -2.56 -11.84 7.26
CA ILE A 203 -2.29 -11.76 5.81
C ILE A 203 -3.48 -12.25 4.99
N ASP A 204 -4.04 -13.41 5.33
CA ASP A 204 -5.16 -14.04 4.63
C ASP A 204 -4.92 -14.17 3.10
N ASP A 205 -5.85 -13.69 2.27
CA ASP A 205 -5.76 -13.70 0.80
C ASP A 205 -5.27 -12.36 0.21
N ALA A 206 -4.76 -11.45 1.05
CA ALA A 206 -4.36 -10.12 0.62
C ALA A 206 -3.19 -10.13 -0.39
N THR A 207 -3.16 -9.14 -1.26
CA THR A 207 -2.00 -8.84 -2.10
C THR A 207 -0.85 -8.39 -1.19
N ILE A 208 0.25 -9.14 -1.22
CA ILE A 208 1.43 -8.94 -0.40
C ILE A 208 2.35 -7.93 -1.10
N ILE A 209 2.68 -6.85 -0.41
CA ILE A 209 3.47 -5.74 -0.94
C ILE A 209 4.65 -5.51 -0.01
N ALA A 210 5.86 -5.50 -0.57
CA ALA A 210 7.07 -5.15 0.15
C ALA A 210 7.90 -4.20 -0.71
N HIS A 211 8.79 -3.42 -0.08
CA HIS A 211 9.70 -2.61 -0.87
C HIS A 211 10.70 -3.50 -1.59
N ASN A 212 11.35 -4.41 -0.88
CA ASN A 212 12.25 -5.39 -1.44
C ASN A 212 11.70 -6.82 -1.25
N ALA A 213 10.63 -7.15 -1.99
CA ALA A 213 9.96 -8.45 -1.83
C ALA A 213 10.88 -9.68 -2.00
N ASP A 214 11.98 -9.55 -2.75
CA ASP A 214 12.99 -10.61 -2.90
C ASP A 214 13.77 -10.90 -1.60
N PHE A 215 13.70 -9.99 -0.61
CA PHE A 215 14.17 -10.19 0.75
C PHE A 215 13.05 -10.68 1.67
N ASP A 216 11.96 -9.94 1.78
CA ASP A 216 10.94 -10.19 2.81
C ASP A 216 10.10 -11.45 2.56
N VAL A 217 9.70 -11.72 1.31
CA VAL A 217 8.82 -12.86 0.99
C VAL A 217 9.49 -14.21 1.29
N PRO A 218 10.78 -14.44 0.99
CA PRO A 218 11.47 -15.64 1.44
C PRO A 218 11.47 -15.85 2.97
N TRP A 219 11.57 -14.79 3.77
CA TRP A 219 11.47 -14.87 5.24
C TRP A 219 10.07 -15.33 5.67
N LEU A 220 9.04 -14.68 5.12
CA LEU A 220 7.64 -15.02 5.37
C LEU A 220 7.37 -16.51 5.08
N LEU A 221 7.72 -16.94 3.87
CA LEU A 221 7.50 -18.30 3.42
C LEU A 221 8.30 -19.33 4.24
N ASN A 222 9.55 -19.00 4.63
CA ASN A 222 10.37 -19.88 5.46
C ASN A 222 9.71 -20.16 6.81
N GLU A 223 9.15 -19.14 7.46
CA GLU A 223 8.40 -19.35 8.70
C GLU A 223 7.09 -20.11 8.46
N PHE A 224 6.31 -19.72 7.44
CA PHE A 224 5.03 -20.35 7.13
C PHE A 224 5.16 -21.84 6.83
N ILE A 225 6.21 -22.24 6.12
CA ILE A 225 6.51 -23.66 5.85
C ILE A 225 6.85 -24.41 7.14
N LYS A 226 7.62 -23.83 8.07
CA LYS A 226 7.99 -24.50 9.34
C LYS A 226 6.77 -24.83 10.19
N TYR A 227 5.71 -24.02 10.11
CA TYR A 227 4.49 -24.18 10.90
C TYR A 227 3.30 -24.76 10.11
N ASN A 228 3.52 -25.26 8.88
CA ASN A 228 2.46 -25.79 8.01
C ASN A 228 1.33 -24.80 7.72
N LEU A 229 1.67 -23.52 7.50
CA LEU A 229 0.76 -22.41 7.24
C LEU A 229 0.92 -21.90 5.80
N PRO A 230 0.50 -22.64 4.76
CA PRO A 230 0.73 -22.23 3.38
C PRO A 230 0.05 -20.90 3.05
N LEU A 231 0.69 -20.09 2.20
CA LEU A 231 0.02 -18.96 1.57
C LEU A 231 -1.09 -19.46 0.63
N LYS A 232 -2.09 -18.60 0.41
CA LYS A 232 -3.22 -18.88 -0.49
C LYS A 232 -2.83 -18.45 -1.91
N ASN A 233 -3.76 -17.86 -2.66
CA ASN A 233 -3.50 -17.29 -3.98
C ASN A 233 -2.98 -15.84 -3.90
N ASN A 234 -2.13 -15.54 -2.91
CA ASN A 234 -1.65 -14.18 -2.68
C ASN A 234 -0.83 -13.70 -3.88
N THR A 235 -1.15 -12.51 -4.41
CA THR A 235 -0.32 -11.83 -5.40
C THR A 235 0.80 -11.08 -4.68
N ILE A 236 2.01 -11.07 -5.24
CA ILE A 236 3.14 -10.33 -4.66
C ILE A 236 3.48 -9.13 -5.54
N ILE A 237 3.74 -7.98 -4.91
CA ILE A 237 4.22 -6.77 -5.59
C ILE A 237 5.46 -6.24 -4.89
N CYS A 238 6.51 -6.00 -5.67
CA CYS A 238 7.75 -5.40 -5.21
C CYS A 238 7.84 -3.94 -5.65
N THR A 239 7.77 -2.98 -4.71
CA THR A 239 7.81 -1.56 -5.08
C THR A 239 9.21 -1.10 -5.51
N PHE A 240 10.29 -1.79 -5.11
CA PHE A 240 11.63 -1.56 -5.65
C PHE A 240 11.70 -1.91 -7.15
N LYS A 241 11.17 -3.07 -7.57
CA LYS A 241 11.06 -3.43 -8.99
C LYS A 241 10.16 -2.45 -9.74
N TRP A 242 9.09 -1.99 -9.11
CA TRP A 242 8.25 -0.95 -9.68
C TRP A 242 9.03 0.35 -9.92
N ALA A 243 9.82 0.79 -8.96
CA ALA A 243 10.70 1.96 -9.12
C ALA A 243 11.67 1.80 -10.31
N GLN A 244 12.22 0.59 -10.51
CA GLN A 244 13.07 0.30 -11.68
C GLN A 244 12.30 0.39 -13.00
N LEU A 245 11.06 -0.13 -13.07
CA LEU A 245 10.20 0.00 -14.26
C LEU A 245 9.84 1.45 -14.56
N MET A 246 9.68 2.26 -13.51
CA MET A 246 9.47 3.71 -13.58
C MET A 246 10.74 4.48 -13.97
N LYS A 247 11.88 3.79 -14.14
CA LYS A 247 13.20 4.38 -14.43
C LYS A 247 13.63 5.40 -13.38
N GLU A 248 13.34 5.11 -12.12
CA GLU A 248 13.83 5.90 -11.00
C GLU A 248 15.36 5.89 -10.96
N PRO A 249 16.05 7.04 -10.74
CA PRO A 249 17.50 7.09 -10.71
C PRO A 249 18.10 6.35 -9.51
N ARG A 250 17.34 6.26 -8.41
CA ARG A 250 17.67 5.47 -7.22
C ARG A 250 16.39 4.86 -6.66
N SER A 251 16.39 3.54 -6.50
CA SER A 251 15.22 2.78 -6.09
C SER A 251 15.16 2.45 -4.59
N SER A 252 16.15 2.86 -3.79
CA SER A 252 16.08 2.61 -2.34
C SER A 252 14.94 3.38 -1.68
N LEU A 253 14.30 2.79 -0.66
CA LEU A 253 13.19 3.41 0.05
C LEU A 253 13.55 4.83 0.50
N SER A 254 14.73 4.98 1.12
CA SER A 254 15.27 6.27 1.58
C SER A 254 15.48 7.33 0.47
N ALA A 255 15.79 6.91 -0.77
CA ALA A 255 15.94 7.83 -1.89
C ALA A 255 14.58 8.24 -2.45
N LEU A 256 13.65 7.29 -2.54
CA LEU A 256 12.30 7.49 -3.03
C LEU A 256 11.48 8.34 -2.06
N THR A 257 11.60 8.13 -0.74
CA THR A 257 10.93 8.99 0.26
C THR A 257 11.39 10.43 0.16
N LYS A 258 12.69 10.68 -0.05
CA LYS A 258 13.21 12.03 -0.30
C LYS A 258 12.66 12.61 -1.61
N LYS A 259 12.68 11.84 -2.71
CA LYS A 259 12.18 12.29 -4.02
C LYS A 259 10.70 12.68 -3.95
N TYR A 260 9.90 11.82 -3.34
CA TYR A 260 8.47 11.99 -3.21
C TYR A 260 8.07 12.70 -1.92
N LYS A 261 8.99 13.31 -1.17
CA LYS A 261 8.76 14.01 0.11
C LYS A 261 7.78 13.27 1.05
N ILE A 262 7.91 11.95 1.12
CA ILE A 262 7.18 11.10 2.06
C ILE A 262 7.88 11.23 3.40
N SER A 263 7.11 11.50 4.46
CA SER A 263 7.66 11.52 5.81
C SER A 263 8.02 10.10 6.23
N HIS A 264 9.29 9.88 6.58
CA HIS A 264 9.82 8.60 7.03
C HIS A 264 10.41 8.77 8.43
N LEU A 265 9.52 8.90 9.42
CA LEU A 265 9.90 8.94 10.82
C LEU A 265 10.25 7.51 11.26
N ASN A 266 11.31 7.35 12.05
CA ASN A 266 11.80 6.05 12.54
C ASN A 266 12.14 5.06 11.43
N ALA A 267 12.96 5.47 10.46
CA ALA A 267 13.49 4.56 9.44
C ALA A 267 14.19 3.36 10.08
N HIS A 268 14.08 2.18 9.44
CA HIS A 268 14.55 0.89 9.96
C HIS A 268 13.78 0.41 11.20
N ARG A 269 12.47 0.70 11.20
CA ARG A 269 11.48 0.05 12.04
C ARG A 269 10.44 -0.55 11.10
N ALA A 270 10.15 -1.83 11.27
CA ALA A 270 9.40 -2.59 10.27
C ALA A 270 8.04 -1.95 9.94
N LEU A 271 7.24 -1.55 10.95
CA LEU A 271 5.93 -0.92 10.69
C LEU A 271 6.07 0.44 9.99
N ALA A 272 7.11 1.22 10.32
CA ALA A 272 7.35 2.51 9.68
C ALA A 272 7.71 2.34 8.20
N ASP A 273 8.58 1.38 7.88
CA ASP A 273 9.00 1.08 6.51
C ASP A 273 7.83 0.49 5.70
N ALA A 274 6.97 -0.35 6.30
CA ALA A 274 5.72 -0.81 5.69
C ALA A 274 4.74 0.34 5.39
N ALA A 275 4.58 1.29 6.33
CA ALA A 275 3.71 2.45 6.14
C ALA A 275 4.21 3.39 5.03
N VAL A 276 5.52 3.54 4.89
CA VAL A 276 6.15 4.30 3.81
C VAL A 276 6.02 3.57 2.46
N THR A 277 6.20 2.24 2.46
CA THR A 277 5.97 1.39 1.30
C THR A 277 4.55 1.52 0.77
N LYS A 278 3.55 1.63 1.66
CA LYS A 278 2.15 1.96 1.30
C LYS A 278 2.05 3.27 0.53
N GLU A 279 2.67 4.34 1.04
CA GLU A 279 2.62 5.63 0.36
C GLU A 279 3.30 5.56 -1.02
N LEU A 280 4.44 4.88 -1.12
CA LEU A 280 5.11 4.67 -2.39
C LEU A 280 4.25 3.87 -3.39
N PHE A 281 3.60 2.82 -2.92
CA PHE A 281 2.70 2.01 -3.74
C PHE A 281 1.57 2.83 -4.35
N PHE A 282 0.83 3.63 -3.57
CA PHE A 282 -0.25 4.41 -4.19
C PHE A 282 0.25 5.58 -5.04
N ILE A 283 1.48 6.06 -4.84
CA ILE A 283 2.12 7.00 -5.78
C ILE A 283 2.25 6.36 -7.16
N TYR A 284 2.69 5.10 -7.22
CA TYR A 284 2.85 4.38 -8.48
C TYR A 284 1.52 3.96 -9.09
N GLU A 285 0.57 3.47 -8.29
CA GLU A 285 -0.79 3.13 -8.76
C GLU A 285 -1.48 4.32 -9.43
N ASP A 286 -1.39 5.50 -8.83
CA ASP A 286 -2.04 6.69 -9.37
C ASP A 286 -1.37 7.24 -10.61
N ALA A 287 -0.05 7.05 -10.75
CA ALA A 287 0.67 7.47 -11.94
C ALA A 287 0.18 6.71 -13.18
N GLN A 288 -0.22 5.44 -13.04
CA GLN A 288 -0.71 4.56 -14.12
C GLN A 288 0.19 4.54 -15.36
N THR A 289 1.48 4.85 -15.22
CA THR A 289 2.44 4.93 -16.33
C THR A 289 2.98 3.56 -16.74
N VAL A 290 2.98 2.59 -15.82
CA VAL A 290 3.36 1.20 -16.04
C VAL A 290 2.39 0.28 -15.29
N ALA A 291 2.24 -0.96 -15.76
CA ALA A 291 1.46 -1.98 -15.06
C ALA A 291 2.12 -2.38 -13.72
N ARG A 292 1.31 -2.87 -12.78
CA ARG A 292 1.81 -3.45 -11.52
C ARG A 292 2.81 -4.58 -11.83
N PRO A 293 4.00 -4.60 -11.20
CA PRO A 293 4.95 -5.70 -11.31
C PRO A 293 4.48 -6.88 -10.45
N ASN A 294 3.36 -7.49 -10.83
CA ASN A 294 2.80 -8.65 -10.14
C ASN A 294 3.74 -9.85 -10.31
N GLN A 295 4.05 -10.50 -9.19
CA GLN A 295 4.83 -11.73 -9.12
C GLN A 295 3.95 -12.84 -8.55
N SER A 296 4.13 -14.05 -9.06
CA SER A 296 3.44 -15.24 -8.55
C SER A 296 4.16 -15.82 -7.34
N LEU A 297 3.45 -16.54 -6.47
CA LEU A 297 4.06 -17.27 -5.36
C LEU A 297 5.04 -18.35 -5.85
N ASP A 298 4.72 -19.01 -6.96
CA ASP A 298 5.55 -20.03 -7.60
C ASP A 298 6.98 -19.56 -7.90
N ASP A 299 7.15 -18.25 -8.14
CA ASP A 299 8.47 -17.65 -8.39
C ASP A 299 9.36 -17.70 -7.12
N PHE A 300 8.75 -17.58 -5.94
CA PHE A 300 9.43 -17.60 -4.65
C PHE A 300 9.58 -19.02 -4.07
N GLU A 301 8.63 -19.92 -4.32
CA GLU A 301 8.75 -21.32 -3.90
C GLU A 301 9.99 -22.00 -4.49
N LYS A 302 10.36 -21.66 -5.74
CA LYS A 302 11.60 -22.11 -6.37
C LYS A 302 12.85 -21.66 -5.61
N ILE A 303 12.84 -20.46 -5.03
CA ILE A 303 13.95 -19.93 -4.23
C ILE A 303 14.09 -20.75 -2.94
N LEU A 304 12.99 -21.03 -2.26
CA LEU A 304 12.99 -21.83 -1.03
C LEU A 304 13.44 -23.27 -1.27
N ASN A 305 13.02 -23.88 -2.37
CA ASN A 305 13.47 -25.22 -2.72
C ASN A 305 14.99 -25.28 -2.91
N LYS A 306 15.60 -24.24 -3.52
CA LYS A 306 17.07 -24.13 -3.59
C LYS A 306 17.71 -23.97 -2.21
N VAL A 307 17.13 -23.16 -1.33
CA VAL A 307 17.63 -22.95 0.05
C VAL A 307 17.55 -24.26 0.85
N LYS A 308 16.45 -25.02 0.75
CA LYS A 308 16.29 -26.35 1.37
C LYS A 308 17.34 -27.33 0.85
N LEU A 309 17.52 -27.42 -0.47
CA LEU A 309 18.53 -28.29 -1.07
C LEU A 309 19.96 -27.93 -0.63
N TYR A 310 20.24 -26.64 -0.44
CA TYR A 310 21.52 -26.19 0.09
C TYR A 310 21.72 -26.59 1.56
N LYS A 311 20.70 -26.46 2.41
CA LYS A 311 20.74 -26.92 3.81
C LYS A 311 21.04 -28.42 3.89
N LEU A 312 20.27 -29.23 3.16
CA LEU A 312 20.45 -30.68 3.10
C LEU A 312 21.87 -31.06 2.70
N LYS A 313 22.41 -30.45 1.64
CA LYS A 313 23.80 -30.70 1.20
C LYS A 313 24.86 -30.28 2.22
N LYS A 314 24.59 -29.25 3.03
CA LYS A 314 25.51 -28.76 4.06
C LYS A 314 25.50 -29.68 5.28
N GLU A 315 24.34 -30.18 5.65
CA GLU A 315 24.16 -31.17 6.71
C GLU A 315 24.80 -32.51 6.30
N GLU A 316 24.55 -32.99 5.07
CA GLU A 316 25.21 -34.19 4.53
C GLU A 316 26.74 -34.10 4.58
N LYS A 317 27.31 -32.94 4.21
CA LYS A 317 28.75 -32.69 4.28
C LYS A 317 29.30 -32.63 5.70
N ALA A 318 28.53 -32.10 6.66
CA ALA A 318 28.94 -32.08 8.06
C ALA A 318 28.95 -33.49 8.67
N VAL A 319 28.04 -34.36 8.23
CA VAL A 319 27.95 -35.77 8.66
C VAL A 319 29.04 -36.64 8.01
N THR A 320 29.48 -36.34 6.78
CA THR A 320 30.56 -37.09 6.11
C THR A 320 31.98 -36.67 6.52
N GLN A 321 32.12 -35.63 7.35
CA GLN A 321 33.40 -35.11 7.84
C GLN A 321 33.64 -35.43 9.34
N GLN A 322 32.75 -36.20 9.96
CA GLN A 322 32.94 -36.82 11.29
C GLN A 322 33.24 -38.31 11.13
#